data_AF-A0ABD5LPY1-F1
#
_entry.id   AF-A0ABD5LPY1-F1
#
_cell.length_a   1.000
_cell.length_b   1.000
_cell.length_c   1.000
_cell.angle_alpha   90.00
_cell.angle_beta   90.00
_cell.angle_gamma   90.00
#
_symmetry.space_group_name_H-M   'P 1'
#
loop_
_entity.id
_entity.type
_entity.pdbx_description
1 polymer ?
#
loop_
_entity_poly.entity_id
_entity_poly.type
_entity_poly.pdbx_seq_one_letter_code
_entity_poly.pdbx_strand_id
1 'polypeptide(L)' 'MIVMTTGGAPTAWIDARDIASVAIWLLLNRIHVGEALTLTGPEGLTLAQVAARISEIVGHPVKFVEESTKAAEDRM' A
#
# COMPACT_ATOMS: atom_id res chain seq x y z
N MET A 1 -3.23 -14.89 -3.90
CA MET A 1 -1.85 -14.58 -4.33
C MET A 1 -1.78 -13.10 -4.59
N ILE A 2 -0.71 -12.43 -4.16
CA ILE A 2 -0.47 -11.00 -4.39
C ILE A 2 0.42 -10.87 -5.62
N VAL A 3 0.07 -9.99 -6.57
CA VAL A 3 0.91 -9.71 -7.75
C VAL A 3 1.08 -8.21 -7.82
N MET A 4 2.33 -7.74 -7.82
CA MET A 4 2.67 -6.32 -7.84
C MET A 4 4.02 -6.07 -8.51
N THR A 5 4.28 -4.81 -8.85
CA THR A 5 5.50 -4.33 -9.51
C THR A 5 6.26 -3.36 -8.60
N THR A 6 6.49 -3.74 -7.32
CA THR A 6 7.18 -2.87 -6.35
C THR A 6 8.70 -2.84 -6.57
N GLY A 7 9.22 -3.66 -7.49
CA GLY A 7 10.66 -3.77 -7.75
C GLY A 7 11.43 -4.36 -6.56
N GLY A 8 10.76 -5.11 -5.69
CA GLY A 8 11.32 -5.65 -4.45
C GLY A 8 11.48 -4.63 -3.32
N ALA A 9 11.16 -3.35 -3.55
CA ALA A 9 11.26 -2.32 -2.53
C ALA A 9 10.16 -2.47 -1.46
N PRO A 10 10.46 -2.24 -0.17
CA PRO A 10 9.44 -2.11 0.85
C PRO A 10 8.47 -0.97 0.51
N THR A 11 7.18 -1.24 0.59
CA THR A 11 6.11 -0.26 0.33
C THR A 11 5.37 0.05 1.63
N ALA A 12 5.13 1.33 1.91
CA ALA A 12 4.37 1.76 3.09
C ALA A 12 2.87 1.78 2.79
N TRP A 13 2.21 0.65 3.04
CA TRP A 13 0.80 0.43 2.74
C TRP A 13 -0.10 1.22 3.70
N ILE A 14 -0.98 2.05 3.15
CA ILE A 14 -1.93 2.85 3.93
C ILE A 14 -3.36 2.39 3.68
N ASP A 15 -4.18 2.40 4.72
CA ASP A 15 -5.62 2.16 4.59
C ASP A 15 -6.31 3.40 3.98
N ALA A 16 -7.23 3.19 3.04
CA ALA A 16 -7.98 4.28 2.44
C ALA A 16 -8.77 5.11 3.47
N ARG A 17 -9.17 4.50 4.60
CA ARG A 17 -9.86 5.17 5.71
C ARG A 17 -8.94 6.12 6.48
N ASP A 18 -7.65 5.83 6.54
CA ASP A 18 -6.68 6.73 7.19
C ASP A 18 -6.46 7.96 6.32
N ILE A 19 -6.36 7.79 4.99
CA ILE A 19 -6.34 8.90 4.03
C ILE A 19 -7.60 9.77 4.19
N ALA A 20 -8.78 9.14 4.21
CA ALA A 20 -10.04 9.85 4.35
C ALA A 20 -10.14 10.62 5.68
N SER A 21 -9.67 10.03 6.78
CA SER A 21 -9.68 10.67 8.11
C SER A 21 -8.81 11.93 8.13
N VAL A 22 -7.62 11.87 7.53
CA VAL A 22 -6.74 13.04 7.38
C VAL A 22 -7.39 14.10 6.48
N ALA A 23 -7.94 13.70 5.33
CA ALA A 23 -8.60 14.62 4.41
C ALA A 23 -9.76 15.38 5.07
N ILE A 24 -10.63 14.68 5.82
CA ILE A 24 -11.73 15.30 6.58
C ILE A 24 -11.20 16.34 7.56
N TRP A 25 -10.18 15.98 8.33
CA TRP A 25 -9.61 16.87 9.34
C TRP A 25 -8.99 18.12 8.70
N LEU A 26 -8.23 17.97 7.61
CA LEU A 26 -7.63 19.11 6.89
C LEU A 26 -8.70 20.06 6.32
N LEU A 27 -9.75 19.50 5.71
CA LEU A 27 -10.84 20.28 5.13
C LEU A 27 -11.61 21.08 6.19
N LEU A 28 -11.87 20.49 7.36
CA LEU A 28 -12.57 21.16 8.47
C LEU A 28 -11.74 22.27 9.11
N ASN A 29 -10.42 22.06 9.25
CA ASN A 29 -9.53 23.00 9.93
C ASN A 29 -8.94 24.06 8.99
N ARG A 30 -9.08 23.91 7.66
CA ARG A 30 -8.57 24.84 6.64
C ARG A 30 -7.07 25.14 6.76
N ILE A 31 -6.30 24.11 7.06
CA ILE A 31 -4.83 24.16 7.19
C ILE A 31 -4.16 23.34 6.08
N HIS A 32 -2.86 23.57 5.86
CA HIS A 32 -2.09 22.95 4.77
C HIS A 32 -2.67 23.23 3.38
N VAL A 33 -3.27 24.41 3.18
CA VAL A 33 -3.89 24.81 1.91
C VAL A 33 -2.80 25.00 0.85
N GLY A 34 -2.92 24.28 -0.26
CA GLY A 34 -1.95 24.33 -1.36
C GLY A 34 -0.68 23.51 -1.13
N GLU A 35 -0.60 22.76 -0.02
CA GLU A 35 0.51 21.86 0.26
C GLU A 35 0.22 20.45 -0.26
N ALA A 36 1.26 19.79 -0.79
CA ALA A 36 1.23 18.37 -1.11
C ALA A 36 1.71 17.58 0.11
N LEU A 37 0.81 16.88 0.79
CA LEU A 37 1.12 16.04 1.95
C LEU A 37 1.31 14.59 1.53
N THR A 38 2.42 13.99 1.97
CA THR A 38 2.66 12.55 1.80
C THR A 38 2.07 11.80 2.99
N LEU A 39 1.10 10.93 2.74
CA LEU A 39 0.54 10.02 3.74
C LEU A 39 1.01 8.60 3.44
N THR A 40 1.46 7.89 4.48
CA THR A 40 1.97 6.52 4.38
C THR A 40 1.43 5.65 5.49
N GLY A 41 1.50 4.34 5.29
CA GLY A 41 1.40 3.40 6.41
C GLY A 41 2.52 3.60 7.42
N PRO A 42 2.38 3.01 8.62
CA PRO A 42 3.37 3.15 9.69
C PRO A 42 4.70 2.44 9.39
N GLU A 43 4.72 1.51 8.45
CA GLU A 43 5.90 0.71 8.13
C GLU A 43 5.96 0.35 6.64
N GLY A 44 7.18 0.26 6.11
CA GLY A 44 7.44 -0.27 4.77
C GLY A 44 7.55 -1.79 4.81
N LEU A 45 6.71 -2.49 4.04
CA LEU A 45 6.70 -3.95 3.94
C LEU A 45 7.04 -4.42 2.54
N THR A 46 7.92 -5.41 2.46
CA THR A 46 8.14 -6.19 1.22
C THR A 46 6.93 -7.09 0.94
N LEU A 47 6.74 -7.50 -0.32
CA LEU A 47 5.67 -8.44 -0.69
C LEU A 47 5.72 -9.75 0.12
N ALA A 48 6.92 -10.22 0.47
CA ALA A 48 7.12 -11.40 1.32
C ALA A 48 6.55 -11.19 2.73
N GLN A 49 6.80 -10.03 3.34
CA GLN A 49 6.27 -9.70 4.67
C GLN A 49 4.74 -9.51 4.64
N VAL A 50 4.21 -8.86 3.61
CA VAL A 50 2.75 -8.72 3.44
C VAL A 50 2.10 -10.10 3.31
N ALA A 51 2.64 -10.96 2.43
CA ALA A 51 2.13 -12.31 2.24
C ALA A 51 2.19 -13.14 3.53
N ALA A 52 3.28 -13.05 4.30
CA ALA A 52 3.42 -13.75 5.57
C ALA A 52 2.35 -13.31 6.59
N ARG A 53 2.15 -11.99 6.77
CA ARG A 53 1.14 -11.45 7.69
C ARG A 53 -0.27 -11.84 7.31
N ILE A 54 -0.62 -11.75 6.02
CA ILE A 54 -1.94 -12.17 5.57
C ILE A 54 -2.11 -13.68 5.81
N SER A 55 -1.09 -14.49 5.49
CA SER A 55 -1.12 -15.95 5.71
C SER A 55 -1.40 -16.32 7.16
N GLU A 56 -0.78 -15.63 8.11
CA GLU A 56 -0.99 -15.82 9.55
C GLU A 56 -2.45 -15.56 9.94
N ILE A 57 -3.03 -14.46 9.44
CA ILE A 57 -4.40 -14.07 9.77
C ILE A 57 -5.44 -15.01 9.13
N VAL A 58 -5.24 -15.41 7.87
CA VAL A 58 -6.21 -16.24 7.14
C VAL A 58 -6.02 -17.74 7.39
N GLY A 59 -4.93 -18.16 8.05
CA GLY A 59 -4.67 -19.54 8.40
C GLY A 59 -4.23 -20.44 7.25
N HIS A 60 -3.86 -19.89 6.10
CA HIS A 60 -3.35 -20.65 4.95
C HIS A 60 -2.32 -19.85 4.14
N PRO A 61 -1.39 -20.51 3.43
CA PRO A 61 -0.33 -19.83 2.70
C PRO A 61 -0.86 -18.89 1.60
N VAL A 62 -0.48 -17.63 1.68
CA VAL A 62 -0.64 -16.63 0.62
C VAL A 62 0.69 -16.48 -0.11
N LYS A 63 0.68 -16.71 -1.41
CA LYS A 63 1.86 -16.51 -2.28
C LYS A 63 1.93 -15.06 -2.76
N PHE A 64 3.12 -14.60 -3.11
CA PHE A 64 3.32 -13.32 -3.80
C PHE A 64 4.16 -13.53 -5.07
N VAL A 65 4.00 -12.62 -6.03
CA VAL A 65 4.81 -12.51 -7.25
C VAL A 65 5.21 -11.05 -7.42
N GLU A 66 6.51 -10.82 -7.49
CA GLU A 66 7.07 -9.57 -8.01
C GLU A 66 7.08 -9.67 -9.54
N GLU A 67 6.24 -8.88 -10.18
CA GLU A 67 6.08 -8.84 -11.62
C GLU A 67 6.82 -7.64 -12.21
N SER A 68 7.26 -7.73 -13.46
CA SER A 68 7.76 -6.55 -14.18
C SER A 68 6.61 -5.61 -14.55
N THR A 69 6.87 -4.30 -14.59
CA THR A 69 5.90 -3.30 -15.09
C THR A 69 5.37 -3.65 -16.49
N LYS A 70 6.26 -4.09 -17.40
CA LYS A 70 5.89 -4.51 -18.76
C LYS A 70 4.84 -5.63 -18.77
N ALA A 71 5.04 -6.69 -17.98
CA ALA A 71 4.09 -7.79 -17.93
C ALA A 71 2.74 -7.37 -17.31
N ALA A 72 2.73 -6.40 -16.40
CA ALA A 72 1.48 -5.82 -15.89
C ALA A 72 0.76 -4.97 -16.96
N GLU A 73 1.50 -4.17 -17.73
CA GLU A 73 1.00 -3.37 -18.85
C GLU A 73 0.40 -4.24 -19.96
N ASP A 74 1.07 -5.34 -20.35
CA ASP A 74 0.60 -6.27 -21.39
C ASP A 74 -0.76 -6.93 -21.06
N ARG A 75 -1.22 -6.87 -19.81
CA ARG A 75 -2.49 -7.46 -19.32
C ARG A 75 -3.64 -6.46 -19.17
N MET A 76 -3.39 -5.15 -19.30
CA MET A 76 -4.41 -4.09 -19.20
C MET A 76 -5.01 -3.75 -20.57
#